data_AF-A0A8X7SHU1-F1
#
_entry.id   AF-A0A8X7SHU1-F1
#
_cell.length_a   1.000
_cell.length_b   1.000
_cell.length_c   1.000
_cell.angle_alpha   90.00
_cell.angle_beta   90.00
_cell.angle_gamma   90.00
#
_symmetry.space_group_name_H-M   'P 1'
#
loop_
_entity.id
_entity.type
_entity.pdbx_description
1 polymer ?
#
loop_
_entity_poly.entity_id
_entity_poly.type
_entity_poly.pdbx_seq_one_letter_code
_entity_poly.pdbx_strand_id
1 'polypeptide(L)'
;MLATVDVHRLLTFRHLSKAGFVYSITGFDVIRANQNFKQSDYHLSIWYNDSTVFYEITEPVSPIPVECFRFCNHDELLCLTTLTPIF
;
A
#
# COMPACT_ATOMS: atom_id res chain seq x y z
N MET A 1 -0.88 5.90 0.35
CA MET A 1 -1.70 5.79 -0.88
C MET A 1 -1.67 4.33 -1.31
N LEU A 2 -2.80 3.74 -1.69
CA LEU A 2 -2.87 2.34 -2.14
C LEU A 2 -2.67 2.25 -3.66
N ALA A 3 -2.11 1.15 -4.14
CA ALA A 3 -2.07 0.81 -5.56
C ALA A 3 -2.73 -0.56 -5.82
N THR A 4 -3.51 -0.66 -6.88
CA THR A 4 -4.26 -1.88 -7.23
C THR A 4 -4.07 -2.26 -8.69
N VAL A 5 -4.18 -3.56 -8.95
CA VAL A 5 -4.06 -4.16 -10.28
C VAL A 5 -5.26 -5.04 -10.55
N ASP A 6 -5.74 -5.02 -11.79
CA ASP A 6 -6.78 -5.94 -12.25
C ASP A 6 -6.25 -7.39 -12.26
N VAL A 7 -7.11 -8.35 -11.93
CA VAL A 7 -6.73 -9.77 -11.88
C VAL A 7 -6.19 -10.28 -13.22
N HIS A 8 -6.70 -9.80 -14.35
CA HIS A 8 -6.23 -10.16 -15.68
C HIS A 8 -4.79 -9.71 -15.95
N ARG A 9 -4.33 -8.69 -15.21
CA ARG A 9 -2.97 -8.13 -15.30
C ARG A 9 -2.06 -8.55 -14.15
N LEU A 10 -2.56 -9.35 -13.20
CA LEU A 10 -1.80 -9.75 -12.01
C LEU A 10 -0.48 -10.42 -12.39
N LEU A 11 -0.46 -11.31 -13.38
CA LEU A 11 0.76 -12.00 -13.80
C LEU A 11 1.84 -11.04 -14.36
N THR A 12 1.42 -9.97 -15.02
CA THR A 12 2.31 -8.94 -15.55
C THR A 12 2.99 -8.15 -14.44
N PHE A 13 2.26 -7.80 -13.37
CA PHE A 13 2.81 -6.92 -12.32
C PHE A 13 3.38 -7.68 -11.11
N ARG A 14 2.99 -8.94 -10.89
CA ARG A 14 3.36 -9.71 -9.69
C ARG A 14 4.88 -9.80 -9.46
N HIS A 15 5.66 -9.86 -10.53
CA HIS A 15 7.12 -9.95 -10.44
C HIS A 15 7.82 -8.60 -10.33
N LEU A 16 7.10 -7.50 -10.63
CA LEU A 16 7.62 -6.13 -10.64
C LEU A 16 7.48 -5.44 -9.27
N SER A 17 6.52 -5.85 -8.44
CA SER A 17 6.30 -5.27 -7.10
C SER A 17 6.74 -6.21 -5.98
N LYS A 18 8.04 -6.22 -5.65
CA LYS A 18 8.57 -7.02 -4.56
C LYS A 18 8.56 -6.22 -3.24
N ALA A 19 8.16 -6.87 -2.15
CA ALA A 19 8.21 -6.25 -0.82
C ALA A 19 9.65 -5.94 -0.41
N GLY A 20 9.87 -4.78 0.22
CA GLY A 20 11.20 -4.32 0.64
C GLY A 20 12.03 -3.62 -0.45
N PHE A 21 11.51 -3.51 -1.67
CA PHE A 21 12.16 -2.81 -2.77
C PHE A 21 11.50 -1.46 -3.04
N VAL A 22 12.26 -0.56 -3.66
CA VAL A 22 11.84 0.79 -4.01
C VAL A 22 11.71 0.89 -5.52
N TYR A 23 10.62 1.49 -5.99
CA TYR A 23 10.35 1.64 -7.41
C TYR A 23 9.95 3.08 -7.76
N SER A 24 10.44 3.58 -8.89
CA SER A 24 9.78 4.66 -9.62
C SER A 24 8.69 4.03 -10.48
N ILE A 25 7.47 4.55 -10.36
CA ILE A 25 6.31 4.05 -11.11
C ILE A 25 5.75 5.21 -11.92
N THR A 26 5.48 4.97 -13.20
CA THR A 26 4.95 5.99 -14.12
C THR A 26 3.86 5.40 -15.02
N GLY A 27 3.01 6.25 -15.60
CA GLY A 27 2.01 5.81 -16.58
C GLY A 27 0.79 5.10 -15.97
N PHE A 28 0.56 5.26 -14.67
CA PHE A 28 -0.60 4.72 -13.97
C PHE A 28 -1.78 5.70 -13.96
N ASP A 29 -2.97 5.18 -13.72
CA ASP A 29 -4.16 5.99 -13.50
C ASP A 29 -4.34 6.32 -12.01
N VAL A 30 -4.99 7.45 -11.72
CA VAL A 30 -5.40 7.83 -10.36
C VAL A 30 -6.91 7.76 -10.27
N ILE A 31 -7.41 6.90 -9.38
CA ILE A 31 -8.84 6.68 -9.17
C ILE A 31 -9.25 7.06 -7.75
N ARG A 32 -10.55 7.22 -7.51
CA ARG A 32 -11.08 7.42 -6.16
C ARG A 32 -10.90 6.13 -5.35
N ALA A 33 -10.34 6.25 -4.16
CA ALA A 33 -10.18 5.13 -3.26
C ALA A 33 -11.54 4.56 -2.84
N ASN A 34 -11.64 3.23 -2.81
CA ASN A 34 -12.85 2.55 -2.36
C ASN A 34 -13.01 2.72 -0.84
N GLN A 35 -13.94 3.57 -0.44
CA GLN A 35 -14.19 3.87 0.98
C GLN A 35 -14.73 2.68 1.77
N ASN A 36 -15.29 1.67 1.08
CA ASN A 36 -15.75 0.44 1.72
C ASN A 36 -14.58 -0.48 2.12
N PHE A 37 -13.41 -0.31 1.50
CA PHE A 37 -12.20 -1.09 1.78
C PHE A 37 -11.05 -0.15 2.17
N LYS A 38 -11.30 0.67 3.20
CA LYS A 38 -10.37 1.72 3.64
C LYS A 38 -9.12 1.12 4.30
N GLN A 39 -8.14 0.74 3.47
CA GLN A 39 -6.80 0.32 3.91
C GLN A 39 -5.83 1.49 4.11
N SER A 40 -6.21 2.70 3.68
CA SER A 40 -5.41 3.91 3.88
C SER A 40 -6.30 5.12 4.09
N ASP A 41 -5.78 6.16 4.74
CA ASP A 41 -6.50 7.43 4.93
C ASP A 41 -6.58 8.31 3.66
N TYR A 42 -6.00 7.86 2.56
CA TYR A 42 -6.03 8.59 1.30
C TYR A 42 -7.35 8.41 0.55
N HIS A 43 -7.88 9.51 0.01
CA HIS A 43 -9.09 9.51 -0.83
C HIS A 43 -8.85 9.03 -2.28
N LEU A 44 -7.58 8.88 -2.67
CA LEU A 44 -7.16 8.49 -4.01
C LEU A 44 -6.31 7.21 -3.93
N SER A 45 -6.40 6.40 -4.97
CA SER A 45 -5.58 5.20 -5.16
C SER A 45 -5.02 5.15 -6.58
N ILE A 46 -3.90 4.47 -6.72
CA ILE A 46 -3.24 4.21 -8.01
C ILE A 46 -3.85 2.96 -8.64
N TRP A 47 -4.09 3.00 -9.94
CA TRP A 47 -4.55 1.86 -10.72
C TRP A 47 -3.56 1.53 -11.84
N TYR A 48 -3.06 0.30 -11.85
CA TYR A 48 -2.11 -0.15 -12.88
C TYR A 48 -2.83 -0.47 -14.19
N ASN A 49 -2.27 0.04 -15.28
CA ASN A 49 -2.76 -0.12 -16.64
C ASN A 49 -1.64 -0.60 -17.59
N ASP A 50 -1.95 -0.77 -18.87
CA ASP A 50 -0.96 -1.27 -19.85
C ASP A 50 0.22 -0.32 -20.11
N SER A 51 0.07 0.95 -19.73
CA SER A 51 1.13 1.97 -19.81
C SER A 51 1.94 2.10 -18.53
N THR A 52 1.60 1.33 -17.49
CA THR A 52 2.29 1.42 -16.19
C THR A 52 3.66 0.76 -16.27
N VAL A 53 4.69 1.50 -15.91
CA VAL A 53 6.10 1.05 -15.95
C VAL A 53 6.71 1.16 -14.56
N PHE A 54 7.55 0.19 -14.21
CA PHE A 54 8.30 0.10 -12.95
C PHE A 54 9.79 0.18 -13.24
N TYR A 55 10.48 1.03 -12.50
CA TYR A 55 11.94 1.10 -12.48
C TYR A 55 12.41 0.92 -11.04
N GLU A 56 13.13 -0.16 -10.76
CA GLU A 56 13.72 -0.39 -9.44
C GLU A 56 14.81 0.64 -9.15
N ILE A 57 14.78 1.20 -7.95
CA ILE A 57 15.76 2.19 -7.49
C ILE A 57 16.57 1.58 -6.35
N THR A 58 17.89 1.46 -6.54
CA THR A 58 18.83 1.00 -5.51
C THR A 58 19.31 2.14 -4.62
N GLU A 59 19.40 3.36 -5.16
CA GLU A 59 19.87 4.56 -4.48
C GLU A 59 18.84 5.69 -4.62
N PRO A 60 17.90 5.82 -3.67
CA PRO A 60 16.88 6.86 -3.74
C PRO A 60 17.49 8.24 -3.47
N VAL A 61 17.01 9.25 -4.19
CA VAL A 61 17.46 10.66 -4.07
C VAL A 61 17.23 11.24 -2.66
N SER A 62 16.28 10.66 -1.92
CA SER A 62 15.98 10.99 -0.53
C SER A 62 15.78 9.72 0.30
N PRO A 63 16.09 9.74 1.60
CA PRO A 63 15.84 8.59 2.46
C PRO A 63 14.34 8.26 2.51
N ILE A 64 14.01 7.00 2.19
CA ILE A 64 12.65 6.49 2.30
C ILE A 64 12.41 6.07 3.75
N PRO A 65 11.28 6.45 4.36
CA PRO A 65 10.95 6.02 5.71
C PRO A 65 10.95 4.49 5.81
N VAL A 66 11.61 3.96 6.83
CA VAL A 66 11.57 2.53 7.15
C VAL A 66 10.21 2.21 7.74
N GLU A 67 9.63 1.08 7.34
CA GLU A 67 8.37 0.60 7.92
C GLU A 67 8.55 0.29 9.40
N CYS A 68 7.75 0.93 10.25
CA CYS A 68 7.78 0.76 11.69
C CYS A 68 6.61 -0.11 12.13
N PHE A 69 6.90 -1.23 12.80
CA PHE A 69 5.88 -2.11 13.35
C PHE A 69 5.71 -1.86 14.84
N ARG A 70 4.46 -1.74 15.29
CA ARG A 70 4.12 -1.88 16.72
C ARG A 70 3.69 -3.32 16.94
N PHE A 71 4.49 -4.07 17.69
CA PHE A 71 4.08 -5.36 18.19
C PHE A 71 3.20 -5.16 19.42
N CYS A 72 2.11 -5.94 19.51
CA CYS A 72 1.24 -5.97 20.67
C CYS A 72 1.28 -7.38 21.28
N ASN A 73 1.45 -7.48 22.59
CA ASN A 73 1.27 -8.73 23.31
C ASN A 73 -0.22 -9.04 23.52
N HIS A 74 -0.53 -10.20 24.12
CA HIS A 74 -1.92 -10.63 24.32
C HIS A 74 -2.74 -9.64 25.15
N ASP A 75 -2.19 -9.13 26.25
CA ASP A 75 -2.87 -8.20 27.15
C ASP A 75 -3.09 -6.83 26.49
N GLU A 76 -2.10 -6.35 25.72
CA GLU A 76 -2.22 -5.12 24.93
C GLU A 76 -3.28 -5.26 23.83
N LEU A 77 -3.35 -6.43 23.18
CA LEU A 77 -4.37 -6.72 22.17
C LEU A 77 -5.78 -6.77 22.79
N LEU A 78 -5.92 -7.33 23.99
CA LEU A 78 -7.18 -7.29 24.75
C LEU A 78 -7.60 -5.84 25.04
N CYS A 79 -6.66 -4.98 25.44
CA CYS A 79 -6.95 -3.57 25.69
C CYS A 79 -7.44 -2.82 24.43
N LEU A 80 -6.88 -3.15 23.25
CA LEU A 80 -7.27 -2.54 21.97
C LEU A 80 -8.68 -2.95 21.51
N THR A 81 -9.19 -4.12 21.91
CA THR A 81 -10.56 -4.57 21.56
C THR A 81 -11.62 -4.10 22.56
N THR A 82 -11.24 -3.85 23.82
CA THR A 82 -12.18 -3.41 24.88
C THR A 82 -12.47 -1.91 24.90
N LEU A 83 -11.86 -1.11 24.02
CA LEU A 83 -12.15 0.32 23.89
C LEU A 83 -13.35 0.60 22.95
N THR A 84 -14.49 -0.07 23.18
CA THR A 84 -15.78 0.50 22.80
C THR A 84 -16.19 1.48 23.91
N PRO A 85 -16.27 2.80 23.65
CA PRO A 85 -16.88 3.69 24.62
C PRO A 85 -18.38 3.39 24.62
N ILE A 86 -18.86 2.79 25.72
CA ILE A 86 -20.28 2.79 26.06
C ILE A 86 -20.55 4.16 26.68
N PHE A 87 -20.95 5.14 25.87
CA PHE A 87 -21.77 6.29 26.27
C PHE A 87 -22.52 6.82 25.03
#